data_AF-A0A7Y5GD18-F1
#
_entry.id   AF-A0A7Y5GD18-F1
#
_cell.length_a   1.000
_cell.length_b   1.000
_cell.length_c   1.000
_cell.angle_alpha   90.00
_cell.angle_beta   90.00
_cell.angle_gamma   90.00
#
_symmetry.space_group_name_H-M   'P 1'
#
loop_
_entity.id
_entity.type
_entity.pdbx_description
1 polymer ?
#
loop_
_entity_poly.entity_id
_entity_poly.type
_entity_poly.pdbx_seq_one_letter_code
_entity_poly.pdbx_strand_id
1 'polypeptide(L)'
;ARALARWFPAGERGWVTGIMWTGARLGGALAPPLATLLIVWTGWRATFVLFGAVGLVWSAVFWIWYRDDPAQHRSVGPAELAHIQRHGPVRAPDAHLAHGFPTPWRRIFSSGTMWALFWMYFATSYGFWFFLTWLPTYLMREHSVTVTKAGFLSAMPLALGAVACLTGGALSDWLTRRTGSLRWGRRLVGLAGFTLTAAGFAAAAAAEGPLTAVVCLTLAAGAMDLAVPVAWAACLDVGGRFGGTATGFMNTSSSISAMISPIAAAKLFETFGSFHAMFASAAAVYLLAGLLWLKIDPSRPVDN
;
A
#
# COMPACT_ATOMS: atom_id res chain seq x y z
N ALA A 1 -11.07 1.11 4.88
CA ALA A 1 -11.38 2.51 4.52
C ALA A 1 -12.41 3.14 5.46
N ARG A 2 -13.70 2.76 5.37
CA ARG A 2 -14.78 3.39 6.16
C ARG A 2 -14.64 3.19 7.68
N ALA A 3 -14.25 1.98 8.09
CA ALA A 3 -13.92 1.66 9.48
C ALA A 3 -12.88 2.64 10.06
N LEU A 4 -11.72 2.77 9.39
CA LEU A 4 -10.65 3.67 9.80
C LEU A 4 -11.10 5.14 9.86
N ALA A 5 -11.89 5.59 8.87
CA ALA A 5 -12.34 6.98 8.81
C ALA A 5 -13.29 7.36 9.95
N ARG A 6 -14.03 6.40 10.51
CA ARG A 6 -14.95 6.59 11.65
C ARG A 6 -14.27 6.49 13.00
N TRP A 7 -13.29 5.58 13.11
CA TRP A 7 -12.60 5.30 14.36
C TRP A 7 -11.43 6.25 14.65
N PHE A 8 -10.85 6.89 13.62
CA PHE A 8 -9.63 7.68 13.78
C PHE A 8 -9.70 9.09 13.17
N PRO A 9 -9.25 10.12 13.90
CA PRO A 9 -9.04 11.48 13.40
C PRO A 9 -8.11 11.55 12.18
N ALA A 10 -8.28 12.59 11.35
CA ALA A 10 -7.49 12.74 10.11
C ALA A 10 -5.97 12.77 10.33
N GLY A 11 -5.51 13.31 11.46
CA GLY A 11 -4.09 13.39 11.83
C GLY A 11 -3.49 12.11 12.43
N GLU A 12 -4.29 11.05 12.60
CA GLU A 12 -3.85 9.73 13.08
C GLU A 12 -4.05 8.63 12.02
N ARG A 13 -4.74 8.96 10.91
CA ARG A 13 -5.00 8.02 9.81
C ARG A 13 -3.72 7.51 9.16
N GLY A 14 -2.66 8.31 9.11
CA GLY A 14 -1.37 7.89 8.56
C GLY A 14 -0.80 6.72 9.34
N TRP A 15 -0.64 6.90 10.65
CA TRP A 15 -0.18 5.86 11.59
C TRP A 15 -1.00 4.56 11.52
N VAL A 16 -2.33 4.66 11.62
CA VAL A 16 -3.19 3.46 11.64
C VAL A 16 -3.15 2.72 10.30
N THR A 17 -3.14 3.47 9.19
CA THR A 17 -2.97 2.89 7.87
C THR A 17 -1.60 2.22 7.74
N GLY A 18 -0.56 2.80 8.35
CA GLY A 18 0.78 2.21 8.46
C GLY A 18 0.77 0.87 9.19
N ILE A 19 0.11 0.76 10.34
CA ILE A 19 -0.05 -0.52 11.07
C ILE A 19 -0.76 -1.56 10.20
N MET A 20 -1.85 -1.18 9.54
CA MET A 20 -2.63 -2.08 8.69
C MET A 20 -1.78 -2.65 7.54
N TRP A 21 -1.00 -1.80 6.84
CA TRP A 21 -0.12 -2.25 5.76
C TRP A 21 1.10 -3.01 6.26
N THR A 22 1.62 -2.67 7.44
CA THR A 22 2.67 -3.46 8.11
C THR A 22 2.20 -4.89 8.34
N GLY A 23 0.98 -5.07 8.86
CA GLY A 23 0.36 -6.39 9.03
C GLY A 23 0.21 -7.14 7.71
N ALA A 24 -0.18 -6.46 6.64
CA ALA A 24 -0.27 -7.06 5.30
C ALA A 24 1.11 -7.52 4.78
N ARG A 25 2.18 -6.73 4.99
CA ARG A 25 3.55 -7.09 4.60
C ARG A 25 4.09 -8.28 5.40
N LEU A 26 3.91 -8.27 6.72
CA LEU A 26 4.31 -9.38 7.59
C LEU A 26 3.54 -10.66 7.27
N GLY A 27 2.22 -10.56 7.06
CA GLY A 27 1.40 -11.69 6.63
C GLY A 27 1.88 -12.27 5.30
N GLY A 28 2.15 -11.43 4.31
CA GLY A 28 2.69 -11.85 3.02
C GLY A 28 4.08 -12.49 3.11
N ALA A 29 4.95 -12.02 4.02
CA ALA A 29 6.27 -12.60 4.24
C ALA A 29 6.23 -13.93 5.00
N LEU A 30 5.31 -14.08 5.96
CA LEU A 30 5.20 -15.26 6.81
C LEU A 30 4.35 -16.37 6.17
N ALA A 31 3.38 -16.04 5.31
CA ALA A 31 2.46 -17.03 4.75
C ALA A 31 3.16 -18.11 3.91
N PRO A 32 4.09 -17.81 2.97
CA PRO A 32 4.79 -18.84 2.19
C PRO A 32 5.58 -19.86 3.04
N PRO A 33 6.48 -19.46 3.97
CA PRO A 33 7.22 -20.44 4.77
C PRO A 33 6.31 -21.25 5.70
N LEU A 34 5.28 -20.63 6.28
CA LEU A 34 4.28 -21.34 7.08
C LEU A 34 3.51 -22.35 6.23
N ALA A 35 3.09 -21.98 5.02
CA ALA A 35 2.42 -22.88 4.10
C ALA A 35 3.33 -24.06 3.72
N THR A 36 4.60 -23.81 3.39
CA THR A 36 5.57 -24.87 3.09
C THR A 36 5.72 -25.84 4.27
N LEU A 37 5.91 -25.33 5.49
CA LEU A 37 6.04 -26.17 6.69
C LEU A 37 4.80 -27.04 6.91
N LEU A 38 3.61 -26.43 6.82
CA LEU A 38 2.34 -27.14 6.97
C LEU A 38 2.14 -28.19 5.88
N ILE A 39 2.52 -27.90 4.63
CA ILE A 39 2.44 -28.86 3.53
C ILE A 39 3.34 -30.07 3.80
N VAL A 40 4.56 -29.87 4.30
CA VAL A 40 5.49 -30.97 4.62
C VAL A 40 4.93 -31.84 5.73
N TRP A 41 4.26 -31.25 6.73
CA TRP A 41 3.80 -31.98 7.92
C TRP A 41 2.42 -32.63 7.74
N THR A 42 1.50 -31.95 7.05
CA THR A 42 0.07 -32.30 7.01
C THR A 42 -0.44 -32.55 5.59
N GLY A 43 0.37 -32.28 4.57
CA GLY A 43 -0.03 -32.33 3.17
C GLY A 43 -0.84 -31.09 2.75
N TRP A 44 -0.89 -30.85 1.43
CA TRP A 44 -1.47 -29.62 0.89
C TRP A 44 -2.96 -29.43 1.20
N ARG A 45 -3.75 -30.51 1.20
CA ARG A 45 -5.19 -30.46 1.48
C ARG A 45 -5.47 -29.97 2.90
N ALA A 46 -4.76 -30.52 3.89
CA ALA A 46 -4.92 -30.14 5.29
C ALA A 46 -4.46 -28.69 5.53
N THR A 47 -3.38 -28.24 4.87
CA THR A 47 -2.93 -26.84 4.94
C THR A 47 -4.03 -25.85 4.54
N PHE A 48 -4.79 -26.11 3.47
CA PHE A 48 -5.91 -25.25 3.08
C PHE A 48 -7.03 -25.24 4.13
N VAL A 49 -7.36 -26.40 4.70
CA VAL A 49 -8.37 -26.50 5.77
C VAL A 49 -7.92 -25.71 7.01
N LEU A 50 -6.64 -25.80 7.38
CA LEU A 50 -6.08 -25.07 8.52
C LEU A 50 -6.13 -23.55 8.32
N PHE A 51 -5.70 -23.03 7.16
CA PHE A 51 -5.82 -21.61 6.86
C PHE A 51 -7.27 -21.14 6.84
N GLY A 52 -8.18 -21.95 6.27
CA GLY A 52 -9.61 -21.67 6.28
C GLY A 52 -10.18 -21.59 7.70
N ALA A 53 -9.80 -22.53 8.57
CA ALA A 53 -10.23 -22.55 9.97
C ALA A 53 -9.74 -21.32 10.75
N VAL A 54 -8.48 -20.91 10.57
CA VAL A 54 -7.95 -19.68 11.17
C VAL A 54 -8.76 -18.45 10.72
N GLY A 55 -9.09 -18.37 9.42
CA GLY A 55 -9.95 -17.32 8.87
C GLY A 55 -11.34 -17.30 9.51
N LEU A 56 -11.99 -18.46 9.64
CA LEU A 56 -13.32 -18.58 10.26
C LEU A 56 -13.30 -18.16 11.74
N VAL A 57 -12.30 -18.61 12.50
CA VAL A 57 -12.14 -18.22 13.90
C VAL A 57 -11.95 -16.71 14.01
N TRP A 58 -11.09 -16.12 13.18
CA TRP A 58 -10.89 -14.66 13.17
C TRP A 58 -12.16 -13.90 12.79
N SER A 59 -12.91 -14.36 11.79
CA SER A 59 -14.19 -13.76 11.42
C SER A 59 -15.22 -13.78 12.57
N ALA A 60 -15.30 -14.89 13.31
CA ALA A 60 -16.18 -15.00 14.47
C ALA A 60 -15.75 -14.03 15.59
N VAL A 61 -14.46 -13.97 15.90
CA VAL A 61 -13.90 -13.02 16.89
C VAL A 61 -14.21 -11.58 16.47
N PHE A 62 -13.96 -11.22 15.21
CA PHE A 62 -14.22 -9.89 14.69
C PHE A 62 -15.71 -9.51 14.77
N TRP A 63 -16.62 -10.42 14.44
CA TRP A 63 -18.07 -10.19 14.51
C TRP A 63 -18.57 -9.92 15.94
N ILE A 64 -18.02 -10.66 16.91
CA ILE A 64 -18.38 -10.49 18.33
C ILE A 64 -17.83 -9.16 18.87
N TRP A 65 -16.59 -8.82 18.51
CA TRP A 65 -15.84 -7.73 19.12
C TRP A 65 -16.05 -6.37 18.43
N TYR A 66 -15.99 -6.31 17.10
CA TYR A 66 -15.96 -5.04 16.36
C TYR A 66 -17.35 -4.40 16.22
N ARG A 67 -17.39 -3.06 16.26
CA ARG A 67 -18.61 -2.25 16.05
C ARG A 67 -18.35 -1.12 15.05
N ASP A 68 -19.35 -0.83 14.23
CA ASP A 68 -19.25 0.18 13.16
C ASP A 68 -19.26 1.63 13.67
N ASP A 69 -19.82 1.84 14.86
CA ASP A 69 -19.84 3.12 15.56
C ASP A 69 -19.05 2.99 16.88
N PRO A 70 -17.99 3.80 17.08
CA PRO A 70 -17.27 3.85 18.35
C PRO A 70 -18.18 4.05 19.57
N ALA A 71 -19.30 4.79 19.43
CA ALA A 71 -20.24 5.02 20.52
C ALA A 71 -20.97 3.74 21.00
N GLN A 72 -21.03 2.71 20.16
CA GLN A 72 -21.66 1.42 20.49
C GLN A 72 -20.66 0.41 21.09
N HIS A 73 -19.37 0.76 21.13
CA HIS A 73 -18.34 -0.14 21.60
C HIS A 73 -18.14 -0.02 23.12
N ARG A 74 -18.25 -1.15 23.84
CA ARG A 74 -18.25 -1.19 25.32
C ARG A 74 -16.96 -0.62 25.95
N SER A 75 -15.84 -0.73 25.26
CA SER A 75 -14.54 -0.25 25.76
C SER A 75 -14.25 1.22 25.45
N VAL A 76 -15.08 1.91 24.67
CA VAL A 76 -14.86 3.32 24.30
C VAL A 76 -15.42 4.22 25.38
N GLY A 77 -14.54 4.95 26.06
CA GLY A 77 -14.92 5.89 27.12
C GLY A 77 -15.42 7.25 26.58
N PRO A 78 -16.09 8.07 27.41
CA PRO A 78 -16.59 9.38 26.99
C PRO A 78 -15.48 10.35 26.50
N ALA A 79 -14.29 10.28 27.09
CA ALA A 79 -13.15 11.11 26.69
C ALA A 79 -12.59 10.72 25.31
N GLU A 80 -12.48 9.43 25.03
CA GLU A 80 -12.04 8.92 23.73
C GLU A 80 -13.07 9.22 22.64
N LEU A 81 -14.36 9.01 22.94
CA LEU A 81 -15.43 9.36 22.01
C LEU A 81 -15.42 10.86 21.67
N ALA A 82 -15.17 11.72 22.67
CA ALA A 82 -15.03 13.16 22.45
C ALA A 82 -13.80 13.49 21.59
N HIS A 83 -12.67 12.81 21.75
CA HIS A 83 -11.47 12.99 20.91
C HIS A 83 -11.75 12.62 19.44
N ILE A 84 -12.36 11.45 19.22
CA ILE A 84 -12.75 10.96 17.89
C ILE A 84 -13.73 11.94 17.23
N GLN A 85 -14.74 12.43 17.97
CA GLN A 85 -15.75 13.34 17.44
C GLN A 85 -15.24 14.77 17.22
N ARG A 86 -14.34 15.28 18.06
CA ARG A 86 -13.77 16.64 17.92
C ARG A 86 -12.79 16.76 16.75
N HIS A 87 -12.09 15.68 16.42
CA HIS A 87 -11.04 15.67 15.38
C HIS A 87 -11.37 14.78 14.16
N GLY A 88 -12.55 14.16 14.14
CA GLY A 88 -13.10 13.44 12.98
C GLY A 88 -13.80 14.39 11.99
N PRO A 89 -14.08 13.95 10.74
CA PRO A 89 -14.89 14.73 9.82
C PRO A 89 -16.27 14.96 10.43
N VAL A 90 -16.76 16.20 10.34
CA VAL A 90 -18.13 16.63 10.68
C VAL A 90 -19.10 15.50 10.32
N ARG A 91 -19.70 14.86 11.35
CA ARG A 91 -20.72 13.81 11.27
C ARG A 91 -20.78 13.13 9.90
N ALA A 92 -20.12 11.99 9.74
CA ALA A 92 -20.67 11.00 8.82
C ALA A 92 -22.08 10.72 9.35
N PRO A 93 -23.17 11.16 8.67
CA PRO A 93 -24.50 10.98 9.22
C PRO A 93 -24.79 9.48 9.31
N ASP A 94 -25.75 9.14 10.17
CA ASP A 94 -26.22 7.78 10.41
C ASP A 94 -26.16 6.89 9.16
N ALA A 95 -25.81 5.62 9.34
CA ALA A 95 -25.75 4.64 8.24
C ALA A 95 -27.05 4.58 7.42
N HIS A 96 -28.19 5.01 7.98
CA HIS A 96 -29.46 5.19 7.28
C HIS A 96 -29.46 6.32 6.22
N LEU A 97 -28.65 7.36 6.38
CA LEU A 97 -28.53 8.47 5.41
C LEU A 97 -27.54 8.19 4.28
N ALA A 98 -26.63 7.21 4.43
CA ALA A 98 -25.76 6.77 3.33
C ALA A 98 -26.53 5.99 2.25
N HIS A 99 -27.71 5.48 2.56
CA HIS A 99 -28.64 4.92 1.58
C HIS A 99 -29.45 5.99 0.82
N GLY A 100 -29.28 7.28 1.16
CA GLY A 100 -30.03 8.39 0.56
C GLY A 100 -29.27 9.26 -0.44
N PHE A 101 -27.94 9.14 -0.55
CA PHE A 101 -27.14 9.96 -1.48
C PHE A 101 -26.57 9.09 -2.61
N PRO A 102 -26.97 9.31 -3.89
CA PRO A 102 -26.39 8.58 -5.00
C PRO A 102 -24.89 8.85 -5.09
N THR A 103 -24.10 7.79 -5.27
CA THR A 103 -22.66 7.90 -5.49
C THR A 103 -22.38 8.87 -6.64
N PRO A 104 -21.52 9.89 -6.47
CA PRO A 104 -21.29 10.92 -7.48
C PRO A 104 -20.33 10.44 -8.56
N TRP A 105 -20.72 9.41 -9.31
CA TRP A 105 -19.90 8.77 -10.35
C TRP A 105 -19.30 9.77 -11.33
N ARG A 106 -20.12 10.72 -11.83
CA ARG A 106 -19.65 11.76 -12.74
C ARG A 106 -18.52 12.58 -12.16
N ARG A 107 -18.60 12.98 -10.87
CA ARG A 107 -17.55 13.77 -10.21
C ARG A 107 -16.28 12.95 -9.97
N ILE A 108 -16.42 11.66 -9.64
CA ILE A 108 -15.28 10.76 -9.47
C ILE A 108 -14.53 10.60 -10.80
N PHE A 109 -15.24 10.31 -11.89
CA PHE A 109 -14.64 10.12 -13.21
C PHE A 109 -14.17 11.43 -13.87
N SER A 110 -14.71 12.59 -13.49
CA SER A 110 -14.24 13.89 -13.98
C SER A 110 -13.14 14.52 -13.12
N SER A 111 -12.83 13.97 -11.95
CA SER A 111 -11.85 14.53 -11.04
C SER A 111 -10.43 14.21 -11.48
N GLY A 112 -9.66 15.26 -11.81
CA GLY A 112 -8.24 15.13 -12.12
C GLY A 112 -7.42 14.55 -10.97
N THR A 113 -7.82 14.82 -9.71
CA THR A 113 -7.17 14.26 -8.52
C THR A 113 -7.42 12.75 -8.38
N MET A 114 -8.64 12.28 -8.69
CA MET A 114 -8.93 10.84 -8.69
C MET A 114 -8.14 10.10 -9.77
N TRP A 115 -8.02 10.67 -10.97
CA TRP A 115 -7.17 10.10 -12.02
C TRP A 115 -5.68 10.16 -11.69
N ALA A 116 -5.21 11.22 -11.03
CA ALA A 116 -3.84 11.28 -10.53
C ALA A 116 -3.57 10.18 -9.50
N LEU A 117 -4.50 9.94 -8.56
CA LEU A 117 -4.43 8.83 -7.60
C LEU A 117 -4.42 7.47 -8.31
N PHE A 118 -5.29 7.29 -9.30
CA PHE A 118 -5.37 6.06 -10.10
C PHE A 118 -4.03 5.73 -10.77
N TRP A 119 -3.49 6.66 -11.55
CA TRP A 119 -2.24 6.43 -12.30
C TRP A 119 -1.00 6.37 -11.40
N MET A 120 -0.98 7.14 -10.31
CA MET A 120 0.09 7.05 -9.32
C MET A 120 0.09 5.67 -8.64
N TYR A 121 -1.08 5.13 -8.28
CA TYR A 121 -1.16 3.83 -7.63
C TYR A 121 -0.93 2.66 -8.61
N PHE A 122 -1.28 2.85 -9.89
CA PHE A 122 -0.91 1.94 -10.97
C PHE A 122 0.62 1.81 -11.06
N ALA A 123 1.31 2.97 -11.08
CA ALA A 123 2.75 3.05 -11.17
C ALA A 123 3.45 2.43 -9.94
N THR A 124 2.94 2.71 -8.75
CA THR A 124 3.42 2.08 -7.50
C THR A 124 3.26 0.57 -7.55
N SER A 125 2.10 0.10 -8.02
CA SER A 125 1.84 -1.34 -8.12
C SER A 125 2.73 -2.00 -9.19
N TYR A 126 3.09 -1.28 -10.25
CA TYR A 126 3.87 -1.83 -11.37
C TYR A 126 5.21 -2.35 -10.90
N GLY A 127 5.95 -1.54 -10.13
CA GLY A 127 7.22 -1.96 -9.54
C GLY A 127 7.04 -2.90 -8.34
N PHE A 128 5.94 -2.80 -7.60
CA PHE A 128 5.67 -3.77 -6.52
C PHE A 128 5.60 -5.21 -7.05
N TRP A 129 4.91 -5.42 -8.17
CA TRP A 129 4.79 -6.74 -8.79
C TRP A 129 6.11 -7.29 -9.33
N PHE A 130 7.06 -6.43 -9.72
CA PHE A 130 8.41 -6.87 -10.05
C PHE A 130 9.08 -7.60 -8.88
N PHE A 131 8.99 -7.04 -7.66
CA PHE A 131 9.57 -7.67 -6.46
C PHE A 131 8.98 -9.05 -6.18
N LEU A 132 7.68 -9.24 -6.46
CA LEU A 132 7.01 -10.51 -6.23
C LEU A 132 7.30 -11.56 -7.32
N THR A 133 7.43 -11.14 -8.58
CA THR A 133 7.41 -12.07 -9.73
C THR A 133 8.79 -12.28 -10.37
N TRP A 134 9.60 -11.24 -10.47
CA TRP A 134 10.84 -11.25 -11.25
C TRP A 134 12.11 -11.18 -10.40
N LEU A 135 12.04 -10.63 -9.18
CA LEU A 135 13.21 -10.53 -8.31
C LEU A 135 13.89 -11.89 -8.03
N PRO A 136 13.20 -12.99 -7.68
CA PRO A 136 13.86 -14.27 -7.48
C PRO A 136 14.56 -14.75 -8.76
N THR A 137 13.88 -14.63 -9.90
CA THR A 137 14.41 -15.01 -11.22
C THR A 137 15.63 -14.18 -11.61
N TYR A 138 15.63 -12.88 -11.32
CA TYR A 138 16.77 -11.99 -11.52
C TYR A 138 17.99 -12.46 -10.73
N LEU A 139 17.83 -12.76 -9.44
CA LEU A 139 18.93 -13.22 -8.59
C LEU A 139 19.47 -14.58 -9.05
N MET A 140 18.58 -15.46 -9.50
CA MET A 140 18.99 -16.78 -10.01
C MET A 140 19.68 -16.69 -11.37
N ARG A 141 19.18 -15.88 -12.31
CA ARG A 141 19.72 -15.80 -13.68
C ARG A 141 20.94 -14.90 -13.79
N GLU A 142 20.87 -13.69 -13.26
CA GLU A 142 21.94 -12.70 -13.41
C GLU A 142 23.10 -13.00 -12.47
N HIS A 143 22.79 -13.45 -11.26
CA HIS A 143 23.76 -13.60 -10.18
C HIS A 143 24.04 -15.05 -9.77
N SER A 144 23.47 -16.02 -10.50
CA SER A 144 23.65 -17.46 -10.23
C SER A 144 23.38 -17.85 -8.77
N VAL A 145 22.48 -17.13 -8.10
CA VAL A 145 22.12 -17.38 -6.69
C VAL A 145 21.25 -18.64 -6.61
N THR A 146 21.50 -19.49 -5.61
CA THR A 146 20.69 -20.70 -5.39
C THR A 146 19.24 -20.34 -5.06
N VAL A 147 18.30 -21.24 -5.40
CA VAL A 147 16.85 -21.05 -5.14
C VAL A 147 16.57 -20.68 -3.69
N THR A 148 17.20 -21.38 -2.73
CA THR A 148 17.05 -21.12 -1.30
C THR A 148 17.48 -19.71 -0.94
N LYS A 149 18.66 -19.27 -1.39
CA LYS A 149 19.19 -17.94 -1.09
C LYS A 149 18.41 -16.85 -1.80
N ALA A 150 17.95 -17.08 -3.03
CA ALA A 150 17.08 -16.17 -3.78
C ALA A 150 15.73 -15.97 -3.08
N GLY A 151 15.18 -17.02 -2.46
CA GLY A 151 13.98 -16.93 -1.61
C GLY A 151 14.18 -16.00 -0.41
N PHE A 152 15.26 -16.17 0.34
CA PHE A 152 15.58 -15.30 1.48
C PHE A 152 15.85 -13.85 1.06
N LEU A 153 16.64 -13.63 0.02
CA LEU A 153 16.96 -12.29 -0.48
C LEU A 153 15.71 -11.57 -1.02
N SER A 154 14.78 -12.31 -1.64
CA SER A 154 13.50 -11.76 -2.10
C SER A 154 12.54 -11.42 -0.96
N ALA A 155 12.76 -11.94 0.25
CA ALA A 155 11.97 -11.60 1.43
C ALA A 155 12.41 -10.26 2.07
N MET A 156 13.67 -9.84 1.86
CA MET A 156 14.22 -8.61 2.46
C MET A 156 13.45 -7.35 2.04
N PRO A 157 13.08 -7.13 0.75
CA PRO A 157 12.22 -6.03 0.34
C PRO A 157 10.90 -5.94 1.11
N LEU A 158 10.22 -7.07 1.31
CA LEU A 158 8.95 -7.11 2.03
C LEU A 158 9.12 -6.86 3.54
N ALA A 159 10.20 -7.37 4.13
CA ALA A 159 10.52 -7.13 5.54
C ALA A 159 10.85 -5.66 5.81
N LEU A 160 11.70 -5.04 4.99
CA LEU A 160 11.96 -3.60 5.08
C LEU A 160 10.69 -2.80 4.79
N GLY A 161 9.89 -3.26 3.82
CA GLY A 161 8.59 -2.69 3.47
C GLY A 161 7.61 -2.65 4.65
N ALA A 162 7.60 -3.67 5.51
CA ALA A 162 6.79 -3.67 6.73
C ALA A 162 7.22 -2.55 7.70
N VAL A 163 8.52 -2.40 7.94
CA VAL A 163 9.06 -1.34 8.80
C VAL A 163 8.81 0.05 8.18
N ALA A 164 8.95 0.15 6.86
CA ALA A 164 8.68 1.37 6.11
C ALA A 164 7.21 1.78 6.17
N CYS A 165 6.26 0.85 6.07
CA CYS A 165 4.83 1.15 6.20
C CYS A 165 4.52 1.80 7.56
N LEU A 166 5.07 1.27 8.64
CA LEU A 166 4.87 1.81 9.98
C LEU A 166 5.46 3.22 10.12
N THR A 167 6.71 3.38 9.67
CA THR A 167 7.44 4.65 9.79
C THR A 167 6.93 5.73 8.84
N GLY A 168 6.46 5.37 7.64
CA GLY A 168 5.91 6.31 6.67
C GLY A 168 4.63 6.98 7.15
N GLY A 169 3.73 6.20 7.79
CA GLY A 169 2.54 6.73 8.44
C GLY A 169 2.88 7.71 9.58
N ALA A 170 3.77 7.29 10.49
CA ALA A 170 4.23 8.12 11.60
C ALA A 170 4.91 9.42 11.14
N LEU A 171 5.77 9.32 10.12
CA LEU A 171 6.50 10.45 9.54
C LEU A 171 5.55 11.45 8.89
N SER A 172 4.51 10.96 8.19
CA SER A 172 3.50 11.82 7.58
C SER A 172 2.72 12.60 8.64
N ASP A 173 2.26 11.92 9.69
CA ASP A 173 1.52 12.56 10.78
C ASP A 173 2.40 13.56 11.56
N TRP A 174 3.67 13.22 11.80
CA TRP A 174 4.64 14.13 12.42
C TRP A 174 4.89 15.37 11.56
N LEU A 175 5.08 15.22 10.25
CA LEU A 175 5.24 16.35 9.33
C LEU A 175 3.97 17.19 9.25
N THR A 176 2.77 16.58 9.26
CA THR A 176 1.51 17.32 9.30
C THR A 176 1.40 18.19 10.56
N ARG A 177 1.77 17.65 11.73
CA ARG A 177 1.81 18.43 12.99
C ARG A 177 2.85 19.55 12.97
N ARG A 178 4.04 19.29 12.42
CA ARG A 178 5.13 20.28 12.31
C ARG A 178 4.84 21.42 11.33
N THR A 179 4.25 21.09 10.19
CA THR A 179 3.98 22.07 9.11
C THR A 179 2.63 22.77 9.25
N GLY A 180 1.74 22.26 10.10
CA GLY A 180 0.35 22.74 10.20
C GLY A 180 -0.49 22.46 8.95
N SER A 181 0.04 21.70 7.97
CA SER A 181 -0.61 21.46 6.69
C SER A 181 -0.64 19.97 6.35
N LEU A 182 -1.85 19.42 6.30
CA LEU A 182 -2.09 18.04 5.88
C LEU A 182 -1.54 17.78 4.46
N ARG A 183 -1.66 18.79 3.59
CA ARG A 183 -1.15 18.74 2.22
C ARG A 183 0.36 18.50 2.21
N TRP A 184 1.13 19.30 2.94
CA TRP A 184 2.59 19.18 2.93
C TRP A 184 3.09 17.92 3.65
N GLY A 185 2.49 17.55 4.78
CA GLY A 185 2.89 16.36 5.50
C GLY A 185 2.72 15.05 4.72
N ARG A 186 1.72 14.99 3.83
CA ARG A 186 1.54 13.84 2.93
C ARG A 186 2.36 13.95 1.66
N ARG A 187 2.43 15.15 1.10
CA ARG A 187 3.09 15.39 -0.18
C ARG A 187 4.59 15.11 -0.11
N LEU A 188 5.25 15.55 0.96
CA LEU A 188 6.69 15.36 1.16
C LEU A 188 7.06 13.88 1.29
N VAL A 189 6.34 13.12 2.13
CA VAL A 189 6.62 11.69 2.34
C VAL A 189 6.39 10.89 1.06
N GLY A 190 5.26 11.11 0.38
CA GLY A 190 4.99 10.41 -0.87
C GLY A 190 5.98 10.76 -1.98
N LEU A 191 6.35 12.05 -2.13
CA LEU A 191 7.34 12.47 -3.13
C LEU A 191 8.69 11.83 -2.86
N ALA A 192 9.17 11.90 -1.62
CA ALA A 192 10.43 11.27 -1.21
C ALA A 192 10.40 9.76 -1.45
N GLY A 193 9.32 9.08 -1.09
CA GLY A 193 9.17 7.63 -1.31
C GLY A 193 9.25 7.26 -2.79
N PHE A 194 8.52 7.96 -3.67
CA PHE A 194 8.53 7.66 -5.10
C PHE A 194 9.87 8.00 -5.78
N THR A 195 10.50 9.12 -5.43
CA THR A 195 11.79 9.52 -6.02
C THR A 195 12.92 8.61 -5.55
N LEU A 196 12.96 8.24 -4.26
CA LEU A 196 13.93 7.29 -3.73
C LEU A 196 13.73 5.89 -4.32
N THR A 197 12.48 5.47 -4.56
CA THR A 197 12.20 4.20 -5.24
C THR A 197 12.74 4.20 -6.66
N ALA A 198 12.48 5.27 -7.42
CA ALA A 198 13.00 5.41 -8.78
C ALA A 198 14.55 5.40 -8.80
N ALA A 199 15.17 6.13 -7.87
CA ALA A 199 16.63 6.14 -7.72
C ALA A 199 17.18 4.75 -7.37
N GLY A 200 16.49 3.99 -6.51
CA GLY A 200 16.89 2.63 -6.14
C GLY A 200 16.81 1.64 -7.31
N PHE A 201 15.77 1.72 -8.15
CA PHE A 201 15.69 0.95 -9.39
C PHE A 201 16.78 1.35 -10.39
N ALA A 202 17.03 2.65 -10.57
CA ALA A 202 18.10 3.13 -11.44
C ALA A 202 19.49 2.68 -10.95
N ALA A 203 19.73 2.73 -9.65
CA ALA A 203 20.97 2.24 -9.03
C ALA A 203 21.13 0.72 -9.19
N ALA A 204 20.04 -0.05 -9.07
CA ALA A 204 20.05 -1.49 -9.31
C ALA A 204 20.38 -1.83 -10.78
N ALA A 205 19.97 -1.00 -11.73
CA ALA A 205 20.34 -1.14 -13.15
C ALA A 205 21.82 -0.88 -13.44
N ALA A 206 22.50 -0.12 -12.56
CA ALA A 206 23.93 0.17 -12.65
C ALA A 206 24.77 -0.72 -11.72
N ALA A 207 24.15 -1.67 -11.02
CA ALA A 207 24.84 -2.49 -10.02
C ALA A 207 25.66 -3.61 -10.68
N GLU A 208 26.96 -3.64 -10.40
CA GLU A 208 27.89 -4.65 -10.94
C GLU A 208 27.84 -5.99 -10.19
N GLY A 209 27.23 -6.04 -9.00
CA GLY A 209 27.24 -7.22 -8.13
C GLY A 209 25.90 -7.55 -7.46
N PRO A 210 25.69 -8.82 -7.07
CA PRO A 210 24.42 -9.30 -6.52
C PRO A 210 23.98 -8.57 -5.27
N LEU A 211 24.93 -8.39 -4.34
CA LEU A 211 24.63 -7.78 -3.05
C LEU A 211 24.22 -6.32 -3.23
N THR A 212 24.93 -5.58 -4.08
CA THR A 212 24.62 -4.18 -4.40
C THR A 212 23.24 -4.07 -5.04
N ALA A 213 22.91 -4.91 -6.02
CA ALA A 213 21.60 -4.92 -6.66
C ALA A 213 20.47 -5.22 -5.65
N VAL A 214 20.66 -6.24 -4.80
CA VAL A 214 19.68 -6.58 -3.75
C VAL A 214 19.50 -5.43 -2.76
N VAL A 215 20.59 -4.80 -2.32
CA VAL A 215 20.52 -3.67 -1.38
C VAL A 215 19.77 -2.50 -2.02
N CYS A 216 20.10 -2.12 -3.25
CA CYS A 216 19.41 -1.05 -3.98
C CYS A 216 17.91 -1.36 -4.15
N LEU A 217 17.56 -2.58 -4.55
CA LEU A 217 16.17 -3.01 -4.74
C LEU A 217 15.40 -3.11 -3.40
N THR A 218 16.06 -3.54 -2.34
CA THR A 218 15.47 -3.58 -0.98
C THR A 218 15.19 -2.17 -0.49
N LEU A 219 16.15 -1.24 -0.62
CA LEU A 219 15.96 0.16 -0.29
C LEU A 219 14.85 0.80 -1.15
N ALA A 220 14.76 0.45 -2.43
CA ALA A 220 13.68 0.90 -3.30
C ALA A 220 12.31 0.44 -2.80
N ALA A 221 12.17 -0.84 -2.43
CA ALA A 221 10.93 -1.36 -1.87
C ALA A 221 10.56 -0.71 -0.53
N GLY A 222 11.54 -0.48 0.35
CA GLY A 222 11.34 0.28 1.58
C GLY A 222 10.86 1.71 1.31
N ALA A 223 11.50 2.42 0.40
CA ALA A 223 11.09 3.78 0.01
C ALA A 223 9.67 3.82 -0.58
N MET A 224 9.31 2.84 -1.39
CA MET A 224 7.96 2.68 -1.94
C MET A 224 6.95 2.52 -0.80
N ASP A 225 7.24 1.64 0.15
CA ASP A 225 6.34 1.34 1.27
C ASP A 225 6.26 2.46 2.32
N LEU A 226 7.18 3.44 2.32
CA LEU A 226 6.97 4.70 3.05
C LEU A 226 5.80 5.51 2.45
N ALA A 227 5.61 5.46 1.13
CA ALA A 227 4.59 6.24 0.42
C ALA A 227 3.21 5.57 0.41
N VAL A 228 3.14 4.23 0.48
CA VAL A 228 1.87 3.47 0.37
C VAL A 228 0.84 3.89 1.44
N PRO A 229 1.14 3.93 2.74
CA PRO A 229 0.17 4.32 3.76
C PRO A 229 -0.35 5.75 3.54
N VAL A 230 0.52 6.64 3.08
CA VAL A 230 0.22 8.03 2.80
C VAL A 230 -0.70 8.16 1.57
N ALA A 231 -0.48 7.35 0.54
CA ALA A 231 -1.36 7.28 -0.63
C ALA A 231 -2.78 6.84 -0.26
N TRP A 232 -2.91 5.82 0.59
CA TRP A 232 -4.19 5.35 1.08
C TRP A 232 -4.89 6.37 1.97
N ALA A 233 -4.16 7.04 2.87
CA ALA A 233 -4.70 8.13 3.68
C ALA A 233 -5.14 9.33 2.81
N ALA A 234 -4.35 9.70 1.80
CA ALA A 234 -4.71 10.75 0.84
C ALA A 234 -5.97 10.41 0.04
N CYS A 235 -6.09 9.16 -0.43
CA CYS A 235 -7.29 8.71 -1.13
C CYS A 235 -8.54 8.75 -0.25
N LEU A 236 -8.41 8.38 1.03
CA LEU A 236 -9.49 8.49 2.01
C LEU A 236 -9.95 9.92 2.21
N ASP A 237 -9.02 10.87 2.28
CA ASP A 237 -9.36 12.27 2.52
C ASP A 237 -9.92 12.96 1.27
N VAL A 238 -9.39 12.64 0.08
CA VAL A 238 -9.97 13.09 -1.20
C VAL A 238 -11.37 12.50 -1.39
N GLY A 239 -11.57 11.24 -1.00
CA GLY A 239 -12.86 10.57 -1.15
C GLY A 239 -13.95 11.07 -0.19
N GLY A 240 -13.58 11.71 0.92
CA GLY A 240 -14.52 12.26 1.91
C GLY A 240 -15.58 11.24 2.32
N ARG A 241 -16.85 11.61 2.14
CA ARG A 241 -18.02 10.72 2.39
C ARG A 241 -18.02 9.43 1.56
N PHE A 242 -17.38 9.44 0.40
CA PHE A 242 -17.29 8.32 -0.54
C PHE A 242 -15.89 7.66 -0.53
N GLY A 243 -15.15 7.76 0.58
CA GLY A 243 -13.81 7.20 0.73
C GLY A 243 -13.69 5.72 0.34
N GLY A 244 -14.72 4.91 0.60
CA GLY A 244 -14.77 3.51 0.14
C GLY A 244 -14.70 3.40 -1.39
N THR A 245 -15.60 4.10 -2.10
CA THR A 245 -15.62 4.13 -3.57
C THR A 245 -14.33 4.71 -4.16
N ALA A 246 -13.79 5.78 -3.55
CA ALA A 246 -12.54 6.39 -3.99
C ALA A 246 -11.35 5.40 -3.87
N THR A 247 -11.24 4.72 -2.72
CA THR A 247 -10.21 3.69 -2.53
C THR A 247 -10.39 2.50 -3.45
N GLY A 248 -11.63 2.11 -3.75
CA GLY A 248 -11.93 1.08 -4.74
C GLY A 248 -11.46 1.48 -6.14
N PHE A 249 -11.79 2.70 -6.58
CA PHE A 249 -11.33 3.22 -7.88
C PHE A 249 -9.81 3.27 -7.97
N MET A 250 -9.13 3.75 -6.93
CA MET A 250 -7.66 3.74 -6.85
C MET A 250 -7.12 2.30 -6.89
N ASN A 251 -7.70 1.37 -6.13
CA ASN A 251 -7.21 -0.01 -6.04
C ASN A 251 -7.42 -0.81 -7.34
N THR A 252 -8.44 -0.51 -8.13
CA THR A 252 -8.63 -1.09 -9.47
C THR A 252 -7.39 -0.90 -10.35
N SER A 253 -6.70 0.23 -10.22
CA SER A 253 -5.46 0.49 -10.97
C SER A 253 -4.34 -0.47 -10.58
N SER A 254 -4.30 -0.91 -9.31
CA SER A 254 -3.36 -1.94 -8.83
C SER A 254 -3.63 -3.30 -9.47
N SER A 255 -4.91 -3.70 -9.60
CA SER A 255 -5.29 -4.95 -10.26
C SER A 255 -4.93 -4.95 -11.75
N ILE A 256 -5.13 -3.82 -12.44
CA ILE A 256 -4.70 -3.67 -13.84
C ILE A 256 -3.17 -3.74 -13.93
N SER A 257 -2.47 -3.08 -13.01
CA SER A 257 -1.00 -3.12 -12.94
C SER A 257 -0.46 -4.52 -12.64
N ALA A 258 -1.14 -5.31 -11.80
CA ALA A 258 -0.81 -6.70 -11.51
C ALA A 258 -0.82 -7.58 -12.76
N MET A 259 -1.75 -7.32 -13.67
CA MET A 259 -1.83 -8.01 -14.95
C MET A 259 -0.77 -7.51 -15.93
N ILE A 260 -0.56 -6.20 -16.05
CA ILE A 260 0.32 -5.60 -17.05
C ILE A 260 1.80 -5.75 -16.68
N SER A 261 2.18 -5.60 -15.42
CA SER A 261 3.58 -5.54 -14.98
C SER A 261 4.38 -6.79 -15.35
N PRO A 262 3.93 -8.03 -15.05
CA PRO A 262 4.67 -9.23 -15.42
C PRO A 262 4.79 -9.41 -16.93
N ILE A 263 3.75 -9.06 -17.71
CA ILE A 263 3.73 -9.14 -19.17
C ILE A 263 4.73 -8.14 -19.77
N ALA A 264 4.70 -6.90 -19.30
CA ALA A 264 5.61 -5.86 -19.73
C ALA A 264 7.07 -6.23 -19.41
N ALA A 265 7.32 -6.73 -18.19
CA ALA A 265 8.64 -7.23 -17.79
C ALA A 265 9.10 -8.39 -18.68
N ALA A 266 8.25 -9.40 -18.93
CA ALA A 266 8.56 -10.49 -19.85
C ALA A 266 8.95 -9.98 -21.23
N LYS A 267 8.16 -9.07 -21.80
CA LYS A 267 8.40 -8.54 -23.14
C LYS A 267 9.69 -7.72 -23.22
N LEU A 268 9.98 -6.92 -22.20
CA LEU A 268 11.23 -6.18 -22.08
C LEU A 268 12.43 -7.15 -22.01
N PHE A 269 12.30 -8.24 -21.25
CA PHE A 269 13.33 -9.28 -21.21
C PHE A 269 13.58 -9.91 -22.57
N GLU A 270 12.51 -10.33 -23.26
CA GLU A 270 12.60 -10.99 -24.57
C GLU A 270 13.24 -10.08 -25.63
N THR A 271 12.97 -8.78 -25.55
CA THR A 271 13.41 -7.82 -26.56
C THR A 271 14.86 -7.37 -26.34
N PHE A 272 15.25 -7.12 -25.09
CA PHE A 272 16.56 -6.55 -24.76
C PHE A 272 17.54 -7.58 -24.17
N GLY A 273 17.05 -8.76 -23.77
CA GLY A 273 17.85 -9.80 -23.11
C GLY A 273 18.41 -9.41 -21.74
N SER A 274 17.92 -8.31 -21.14
CA SER A 274 18.52 -7.72 -19.93
C SER A 274 17.46 -7.26 -18.94
N PHE A 275 17.76 -7.46 -17.65
CA PHE A 275 16.96 -6.93 -16.54
C PHE A 275 17.08 -5.41 -16.41
N HIS A 276 18.10 -4.78 -17.00
CA HIS A 276 18.27 -3.32 -16.96
C HIS A 276 17.07 -2.60 -17.58
N ALA A 277 16.50 -3.14 -18.66
CA ALA A 277 15.31 -2.57 -19.29
C ALA A 277 14.08 -2.60 -18.36
N MET A 278 13.94 -3.65 -17.53
CA MET A 278 12.87 -3.73 -16.52
C MET A 278 13.08 -2.73 -15.39
N PHE A 279 14.32 -2.57 -14.92
CA PHE A 279 14.63 -1.61 -13.87
C PHE A 279 14.45 -0.18 -14.34
N ALA A 280 14.89 0.14 -15.56
CA ALA A 280 14.70 1.44 -16.18
C ALA A 280 13.20 1.75 -16.38
N SER A 281 12.39 0.78 -16.81
CA SER A 281 10.94 0.97 -16.94
C SER A 281 10.29 1.22 -15.58
N ALA A 282 10.64 0.45 -14.55
CA ALA A 282 10.16 0.66 -13.19
C ALA A 282 10.57 2.06 -12.66
N ALA A 283 11.83 2.46 -12.84
CA ALA A 283 12.32 3.76 -12.43
C ALA A 283 11.54 4.91 -13.10
N ALA A 284 11.34 4.84 -14.42
CA ALA A 284 10.56 5.84 -15.17
C ALA A 284 9.11 5.92 -14.67
N VAL A 285 8.48 4.77 -14.43
CA VAL A 285 7.10 4.69 -13.92
C VAL A 285 7.00 5.29 -12.50
N TYR A 286 7.98 5.08 -11.63
CA TYR A 286 8.02 5.71 -10.31
C TYR A 286 8.27 7.22 -10.34
N LEU A 287 9.10 7.72 -11.26
CA LEU A 287 9.24 9.16 -11.46
C LEU A 287 7.91 9.79 -11.89
N LEU A 288 7.18 9.13 -12.80
CA LEU A 288 5.83 9.55 -13.17
C LEU A 288 4.88 9.52 -11.97
N ALA A 289 4.97 8.52 -11.09
CA ALA A 289 4.20 8.46 -9.85
C ALA A 289 4.47 9.68 -8.96
N GLY A 290 5.74 10.07 -8.79
CA GLY A 290 6.13 11.28 -8.06
C GLY A 290 5.58 12.57 -8.67
N LEU A 291 5.61 12.70 -10.00
CA LEU A 291 5.03 13.86 -10.70
C LEU A 291 3.51 13.92 -10.58
N LEU A 292 2.83 12.78 -10.65
CA LEU A 292 1.38 12.67 -10.43
C LEU A 292 1.03 12.98 -8.98
N TRP A 293 1.87 12.56 -8.03
CA TRP A 293 1.71 12.85 -6.60
C TRP A 293 1.68 14.35 -6.31
N LEU A 294 2.46 15.14 -7.05
CA LEU A 294 2.41 16.60 -6.95
C LEU A 294 1.05 17.19 -7.39
N LYS A 295 0.28 16.51 -8.23
CA LYS A 295 -1.04 16.99 -8.67
C LYS A 295 -2.15 16.63 -7.69
N ILE A 296 -1.88 15.77 -6.71
CA ILE A 296 -2.86 15.35 -5.72
C ILE A 296 -2.97 16.41 -4.64
N ASP A 297 -4.19 16.92 -4.42
CA ASP A 297 -4.50 17.81 -3.31
C ASP A 297 -5.43 17.11 -2.31
N PRO A 298 -4.89 16.59 -1.19
CA PRO A 298 -5.68 15.92 -0.17
C PRO A 298 -6.67 16.85 0.57
N SER A 299 -6.55 18.16 0.40
CA SER A 299 -7.40 19.15 1.08
C SER A 299 -8.71 19.47 0.32
N ARG A 300 -8.91 18.89 -0.86
CA ARG A 300 -10.10 19.11 -1.70
C ARG A 300 -10.88 17.81 -1.89
N PRO A 301 -11.85 17.53 -0.99
CA PRO A 301 -12.73 16.38 -1.12
C PRO A 301 -13.60 16.43 -2.39
N VAL A 302 -13.93 15.28 -2.98
CA VAL A 302 -14.76 15.14 -4.19
C VAL A 302 -16.26 15.40 -3.93
N ASP A 303 -16.67 15.45 -2.67
CA ASP A 303 -18.05 15.69 -2.23
C ASP A 303 -18.46 17.17 -2.18
N ASN A 304 -17.53 18.13 -2.30
CA ASN A 304 -17.83 19.56 -2.48
C ASN A 304 -17.92 19.94 -3.96
#